data_AF-A0A535IHA1-F1
#
_entry.id   AF-A0A535IHA1-F1
#
_cell.length_a   1.000
_cell.length_b   1.000
_cell.length_c   1.000
_cell.angle_alpha   90.00
_cell.angle_beta   90.00
_cell.angle_gamma   90.00
#
_symmetry.space_group_name_H-M   'P 1'
#
loop_
_entity.id
_entity.type
_entity.pdbx_description
1 polymer ?
#
loop_
_entity_poly.entity_id
_entity_poly.type
_entity_poly.pdbx_seq_one_letter_code
_entity_poly.pdbx_strand_id
1 'polypeptide(L)'
;MTILPDLPDLLIEHVSVTNEVTVIVRDLPASGRPLHLIVHVRRFFCPQSTCIRKIKASRFPSLTLPRAKFTLRLQEALRDLGFALGGEAGARLGRRLSIQRSPDTLLRLVKQAERPAASPPRARLVA
;
A
#
# COMPACT_ATOMS: atom_id res chain seq x y z
N MET A 1 -26.17 12.15 19.42
CA MET A 1 -24.75 12.47 19.66
C MET A 1 -23.98 12.07 18.42
N THR A 2 -23.32 13.06 17.83
CA THR A 2 -23.00 13.19 16.41
C THR A 2 -21.83 12.31 15.99
N ILE A 3 -22.06 11.41 15.03
CA ILE A 3 -21.04 11.05 14.05
C ILE A 3 -21.65 11.42 12.71
N LEU A 4 -21.11 12.51 12.16
CA LEU A 4 -21.40 13.05 10.85
C LEU A 4 -21.23 11.92 9.81
N PRO A 5 -22.22 11.62 8.95
CA PRO A 5 -21.97 10.78 7.79
C PRO A 5 -20.96 11.54 6.92
N ASP A 6 -19.78 10.94 6.72
CA ASP A 6 -18.73 11.54 5.92
C ASP A 6 -19.28 11.77 4.51
N LEU A 7 -19.15 13.02 4.07
CA LEU A 7 -19.96 13.68 3.06
C LEU A 7 -20.06 12.95 1.70
N PRO A 8 -21.20 13.12 1.01
CA PRO A 8 -21.71 12.25 -0.04
C PRO A 8 -20.93 12.36 -1.36
N ASP A 9 -21.32 11.47 -2.27
CA ASP A 9 -21.14 11.45 -3.73
C ASP A 9 -21.39 12.76 -4.52
N LEU A 10 -21.22 13.95 -3.95
CA LEU A 10 -21.33 15.21 -4.68
C LEU A 10 -19.94 15.72 -5.10
N LEU A 11 -19.80 15.92 -6.42
CA LEU A 11 -18.65 16.39 -7.20
C LEU A 11 -17.78 15.32 -7.90
N ILE A 12 -18.37 14.23 -8.40
CA ILE A 12 -17.82 13.46 -9.53
C ILE A 12 -18.49 13.92 -10.85
N GLU A 13 -18.67 15.23 -11.08
CA GLU A 13 -19.21 15.70 -12.38
C GLU A 13 -18.14 16.30 -13.30
N HIS A 14 -16.95 16.63 -12.79
CA HIS A 14 -15.87 17.21 -13.61
C HIS A 14 -14.51 16.57 -13.34
N VAL A 15 -14.46 15.25 -13.22
CA VAL A 15 -13.19 14.52 -13.21
C VAL A 15 -12.76 14.26 -14.65
N SER A 16 -11.79 15.04 -15.14
CA SER A 16 -11.14 14.76 -16.42
C SER A 16 -10.03 13.72 -16.24
N VAL A 17 -10.07 12.66 -17.04
CA VAL A 17 -8.99 11.67 -17.15
C VAL A 17 -7.94 12.24 -18.08
N THR A 18 -6.73 12.46 -17.58
CA THR A 18 -5.70 13.19 -18.35
C THR A 18 -4.52 12.34 -18.78
N ASN A 19 -4.27 11.19 -18.15
CA ASN A 19 -3.22 10.28 -18.59
C ASN A 19 -3.36 8.88 -17.96
N GLU A 20 -2.97 7.85 -18.70
CA GLU A 20 -2.81 6.47 -18.24
C GLU A 20 -1.34 6.23 -17.89
N VAL A 21 -1.06 5.73 -16.69
CA VAL A 21 0.29 5.42 -16.25
C VAL A 21 0.38 3.93 -15.92
N THR A 22 1.40 3.27 -16.44
CA THR A 22 1.67 1.88 -16.09
C THR A 22 2.55 1.80 -14.86
N VAL A 23 2.12 1.03 -13.86
CA VAL A 23 2.90 0.74 -12.65
C VAL A 23 3.14 -0.76 -12.56
N ILE A 24 4.40 -1.15 -12.32
CA ILE A 24 4.76 -2.55 -12.11
C ILE A 24 4.72 -2.88 -10.62
N VAL A 25 3.93 -3.89 -10.28
CA VAL A 25 3.76 -4.40 -8.91
C VAL A 25 4.27 -5.82 -8.84
N ARG A 26 5.13 -6.14 -7.86
CA ARG A 26 5.58 -7.52 -7.64
C ARG A 26 4.49 -8.31 -6.92
N ASP A 27 4.30 -9.56 -7.31
CA ASP A 27 3.36 -10.47 -6.66
C ASP A 27 4.05 -11.76 -6.19
N LEU A 28 3.29 -12.65 -5.57
CA LEU A 28 3.73 -14.00 -5.26
C LEU A 28 4.19 -14.73 -6.53
N PRO A 29 5.26 -15.54 -6.42
CA PRO A 29 5.74 -16.32 -7.54
C PRO A 29 4.72 -17.38 -7.96
N ALA A 30 4.72 -17.69 -9.25
CA ALA A 30 3.93 -18.77 -9.82
C ALA A 30 4.89 -19.83 -10.37
N SER A 31 4.70 -21.10 -9.98
CA SER A 31 5.56 -22.21 -10.41
C SER A 31 7.06 -21.95 -10.20
N GLY A 32 7.41 -21.36 -9.05
CA GLY A 32 8.79 -21.02 -8.72
C GLY A 32 9.37 -19.84 -9.50
N ARG A 33 8.58 -19.08 -10.25
CA ARG A 33 9.04 -17.91 -11.02
C ARG A 33 8.50 -16.61 -10.44
N PRO A 34 9.34 -15.57 -10.25
CA PRO A 34 8.87 -14.26 -9.84
C PRO A 34 7.81 -13.71 -10.79
N LEU A 35 6.75 -13.10 -10.23
CA LEU A 35 5.64 -12.54 -11.00
C LEU A 35 5.55 -11.02 -10.83
N HIS A 36 5.26 -10.35 -11.93
CA HIS A 36 5.04 -8.91 -12.01
C HIS A 36 3.67 -8.64 -12.63
N LEU A 37 2.86 -7.85 -11.93
CA LEU A 37 1.59 -7.33 -12.43
C LEU A 37 1.84 -5.97 -13.08
N ILE A 38 1.34 -5.82 -14.31
CA ILE A 38 1.29 -4.55 -15.04
C ILE A 38 -0.06 -3.92 -14.70
N VAL A 39 -0.04 -2.87 -13.89
CA VAL A 39 -1.26 -2.18 -13.44
C VAL A 39 -1.38 -0.85 -14.16
N HIS A 40 -2.45 -0.71 -14.92
CA HIS A 40 -2.81 0.52 -15.60
C HIS A 40 -3.56 1.42 -14.62
N VAL A 41 -2.96 2.54 -14.23
CA VAL A 41 -3.54 3.49 -13.28
C VAL A 41 -3.95 4.77 -14.00
N ARG A 42 -5.19 5.19 -13.82
CA ARG A 42 -5.67 6.48 -14.35
C ARG A 42 -5.37 7.59 -13.36
N ARG A 43 -4.82 8.69 -13.85
CA ARG A 43 -4.70 9.93 -13.08
C ARG A 43 -5.93 10.80 -13.36
N PHE A 44 -6.58 11.19 -12.28
CA PHE A 44 -7.72 12.09 -12.26
C PHE A 44 -7.25 13.47 -11.81
N PHE A 45 -7.75 14.50 -12.48
CA PHE A 45 -7.52 15.89 -12.10
C PHE A 45 -8.79 16.47 -11.47
N CYS A 46 -8.67 17.12 -10.32
CA CYS A 46 -9.74 17.94 -9.74
C CYS A 46 -9.59 19.38 -10.27
N PRO A 47 -10.54 19.90 -11.06
CA PRO A 47 -10.45 21.25 -11.62
C PRO A 47 -10.73 22.37 -10.61
N GLN A 48 -11.29 22.04 -9.45
CA GLN A 48 -11.70 23.05 -8.47
C GLN A 48 -10.50 23.66 -7.73
N SER A 49 -10.46 24.98 -7.61
CA SER A 49 -9.38 25.72 -6.94
C SER A 49 -9.26 25.41 -5.45
N THR A 50 -10.35 24.97 -4.80
CA THR A 50 -10.40 24.61 -3.38
C THR A 50 -9.92 23.18 -3.09
N CYS A 51 -9.62 22.38 -4.11
CA CYS A 51 -9.12 21.01 -3.93
C CYS A 51 -7.69 21.01 -3.35
N ILE A 52 -7.52 20.48 -2.13
CA ILE A 52 -6.21 20.32 -1.45
C ILE A 52 -5.22 19.50 -2.30
N ARG A 53 -5.72 18.58 -3.13
CA ARG A 53 -4.89 17.77 -4.03
C ARG A 53 -5.46 17.77 -5.44
N LYS A 54 -4.80 18.48 -6.36
CA LYS A 54 -5.20 18.61 -7.77
C LYS A 54 -5.13 17.31 -8.57
N ILE A 55 -4.23 16.39 -8.22
CA ILE A 55 -4.08 15.09 -8.92
C ILE A 55 -4.39 13.94 -7.95
N LYS A 56 -5.41 13.13 -8.27
CA LYS A 56 -5.69 11.86 -7.61
C LYS A 56 -5.36 10.72 -8.56
N ALA A 57 -4.46 9.81 -8.16
CA ALA A 57 -4.26 8.57 -8.88
C ALA A 57 -5.32 7.54 -8.44
N SER A 58 -5.84 6.76 -9.39
CA SER A 58 -6.62 5.54 -9.11
C SER A 58 -5.87 4.70 -8.09
N ARG A 59 -6.55 4.32 -7.01
CA ARG A 59 -5.98 3.48 -5.96
C ARG A 59 -6.57 2.08 -6.11
N PHE A 60 -5.72 1.07 -5.91
CA PHE A 60 -6.15 -0.33 -5.84
C PHE A 60 -5.90 -0.84 -4.42
N PRO A 61 -6.64 -0.34 -3.41
CA PRO A 61 -6.36 -0.64 -2.01
C PRO A 61 -6.53 -2.12 -1.68
N SER A 62 -7.30 -2.88 -2.48
CA SER A 62 -7.41 -4.34 -2.38
C SER A 62 -6.21 -5.08 -2.98
N LEU A 63 -5.39 -4.43 -3.82
CA LEU A 63 -4.23 -5.03 -4.47
C LEU A 63 -2.92 -4.61 -3.82
N THR A 64 -2.72 -3.31 -3.59
CA THR A 64 -1.48 -2.74 -3.04
C THR A 64 -1.75 -1.53 -2.16
N LEU A 65 -0.89 -1.31 -1.16
CA LEU A 65 -0.89 -0.07 -0.41
C LEU A 65 -0.40 1.11 -1.29
N PRO A 66 -0.86 2.35 -1.02
CA PRO A 66 -0.37 3.52 -1.75
C PRO A 66 1.16 3.58 -1.78
N ARG A 67 1.73 3.74 -2.99
CA ARG A 67 3.18 3.78 -3.25
C ARG A 67 3.94 2.47 -2.99
N ALA A 68 3.27 1.39 -2.56
CA ALA A 68 3.90 0.08 -2.46
C ALA A 68 4.04 -0.55 -3.85
N LYS A 69 5.21 -1.15 -4.10
CA LYS A 69 5.52 -1.89 -5.34
C LYS A 69 5.33 -3.41 -5.18
N PHE A 70 4.48 -3.82 -4.25
CA PHE A 70 4.21 -5.22 -3.90
C PHE A 70 2.72 -5.38 -3.64
N THR A 71 2.16 -6.53 -4.01
CA THR A 71 0.79 -6.88 -3.63
C THR A 71 0.66 -7.06 -2.12
N LEU A 72 -0.57 -6.92 -1.60
CA LEU A 72 -0.87 -7.17 -0.19
C LEU A 72 -0.52 -8.60 0.20
N ARG A 73 -0.90 -9.59 -0.61
CA ARG A 73 -0.56 -11.00 -0.38
C ARG A 73 0.94 -11.28 -0.34
N LEU A 74 1.74 -10.62 -1.18
CA LEU A 74 3.19 -10.75 -1.13
C LEU A 74 3.76 -10.10 0.14
N GLN A 75 3.16 -9.00 0.59
CA GLN A 75 3.55 -8.35 1.84
C GLN A 75 3.22 -9.22 3.06
N GLU A 76 2.08 -9.91 3.05
CA GLU A 76 1.68 -10.88 4.06
C GLU A 76 2.65 -12.06 4.11
N ALA A 77 2.93 -12.70 2.97
CA ALA A 77 3.89 -13.82 2.94
C ALA A 77 5.29 -13.42 3.45
N LEU A 78 5.76 -12.22 3.13
CA LEU A 78 7.03 -11.68 3.65
C LEU A 78 6.97 -11.43 5.16
N ARG A 79 5.81 -11.01 5.67
CA ARG A 79 5.58 -10.80 7.10
C ARG A 79 5.55 -12.14 7.84
N ASP A 80 4.90 -13.15 7.28
CA ASP A 80 4.84 -14.49 7.86
C ASP A 80 6.23 -15.14 7.91
N LEU A 81 7.01 -15.02 6.82
CA LEU A 81 8.42 -15.42 6.83
C LEU A 81 9.23 -14.68 7.90
N GLY A 82 8.98 -13.38 8.06
CA GLY A 82 9.64 -12.55 9.07
C GLY A 82 9.28 -12.95 10.50
N PHE A 83 8.01 -13.24 10.78
CA PHE A 83 7.56 -13.69 12.10
C PHE A 83 8.07 -15.08 12.43
N ALA A 84 8.02 -16.02 11.47
CA ALA A 84 8.42 -17.39 11.70
C ALA A 84 9.95 -17.58 11.79
N LEU A 85 10.72 -16.83 11.00
CA LEU A 85 12.15 -17.09 10.80
C LEU A 85 13.06 -15.88 11.08
N GLY A 86 12.50 -14.71 11.37
CA GLY A 86 13.26 -13.47 11.45
C GLY A 86 13.78 -12.99 10.08
N GLY A 87 14.76 -12.08 10.10
CA GLY A 87 15.29 -11.44 8.90
C GLY A 87 16.09 -12.39 8.01
N GLU A 88 17.22 -12.90 8.51
CA GLU A 88 18.20 -13.63 7.70
C GLU A 88 17.71 -15.00 7.23
N ALA A 89 17.18 -15.81 8.14
CA ALA A 89 16.62 -17.12 7.77
C ALA A 89 15.37 -16.97 6.90
N GLY A 90 14.51 -15.98 7.18
CA GLY A 90 13.36 -15.66 6.35
C GLY A 90 13.74 -15.25 4.92
N ALA A 91 14.76 -14.39 4.76
CA ALA A 91 15.24 -13.97 3.44
C ALA A 91 15.88 -15.13 2.66
N ARG A 92 16.64 -15.99 3.35
CA ARG A 92 17.25 -17.19 2.75
C ARG A 92 16.20 -18.17 2.27
N LEU A 93 15.16 -18.45 3.06
CA LEU A 93 14.05 -19.31 2.63
C LEU A 93 13.25 -18.64 1.50
N GLY A 94 12.94 -17.34 1.64
CA GLY A 94 12.24 -16.57 0.61
C GLY A 94 12.91 -16.68 -0.76
N ARG A 95 14.25 -16.59 -0.82
CA ARG A 95 15.01 -16.79 -2.06
C ARG A 95 14.75 -18.15 -2.71
N ARG A 96 14.69 -19.23 -1.93
CA ARG A 96 14.37 -20.58 -2.41
C ARG A 96 12.92 -20.70 -2.91
N LEU A 97 12.03 -19.88 -2.36
CA LEU A 97 10.62 -19.79 -2.77
C LEU A 97 10.39 -18.77 -3.88
N SER A 98 11.44 -18.18 -4.48
CA SER A 98 11.35 -17.10 -5.47
C SER A 98 10.70 -15.80 -4.97
N ILE A 99 10.74 -15.58 -3.65
CA ILE A 99 10.34 -14.36 -2.94
C ILE A 99 11.61 -13.63 -2.48
N GLN A 100 12.13 -12.74 -3.32
CA GLN A 100 13.42 -12.10 -3.07
C GLN A 100 13.28 -10.76 -2.34
N ARG A 101 13.64 -10.70 -1.05
CA ARG A 101 13.76 -9.45 -0.26
C ARG A 101 14.93 -9.52 0.73
N SER A 102 15.34 -8.36 1.23
CA SER A 102 16.39 -8.26 2.23
C SER A 102 15.88 -8.66 3.63
N PRO A 103 16.75 -9.22 4.49
CA PRO A 103 16.46 -9.46 5.91
C PRO A 103 15.83 -8.25 6.62
N ASP A 104 16.40 -7.05 6.40
CA ASP A 104 15.89 -5.79 6.97
C ASP A 104 14.46 -5.48 6.53
N THR A 105 14.09 -5.87 5.31
CA THR A 105 12.72 -5.67 4.83
C THR A 105 11.75 -6.51 5.64
N LEU A 106 12.08 -7.77 5.91
CA LEU A 106 11.24 -8.67 6.70
C LEU A 106 11.08 -8.12 8.12
N LEU A 107 12.19 -7.74 8.78
CA LEU A 107 12.15 -7.14 10.11
C LEU A 107 11.36 -5.83 10.16
N ARG A 108 11.47 -5.01 9.12
CA ARG A 108 10.68 -3.78 9.01
C ARG A 108 9.19 -4.08 8.87
N LEU A 109 8.80 -5.11 8.12
CA LEU A 109 7.39 -5.50 7.95
C LEU A 109 6.79 -6.08 9.25
N VAL A 110 7.58 -6.85 10.00
CA VAL A 110 7.22 -7.35 11.34
C VAL A 110 6.98 -6.17 12.30
N LYS A 111 7.96 -5.25 12.43
CA LYS A 111 7.85 -4.05 13.28
C LYS A 111 6.72 -3.09 12.85
N GLN A 112 6.30 -3.15 11.59
CA GLN A 112 5.16 -2.36 11.09
C GLN A 112 3.82 -3.01 11.48
N ALA A 113 3.76 -4.33 11.56
CA ALA A 113 2.56 -5.06 11.97
C ALA A 113 2.30 -4.95 13.48
N GLU A 114 3.35 -4.93 14.28
CA GLU A 114 3.26 -4.78 15.74
C GLU A 114 2.92 -3.36 16.18
N ARG A 115 3.10 -2.36 15.32
CA ARG A 115 2.74 -0.98 15.67
C ARG A 115 1.23 -0.85 15.75
N PRO A 116 0.65 -0.51 16.91
CA PRO A 116 -0.76 -0.17 16.99
C PRO A 116 -1.06 0.94 16.00
N ALA A 117 -2.26 0.92 15.39
CA ALA A 117 -2.73 2.04 14.59
C ALA A 117 -2.58 3.31 15.43
N ALA A 118 -1.67 4.20 15.02
CA ALA A 118 -1.31 5.35 15.83
C ALA A 118 -2.59 6.12 16.15
N SER A 119 -2.98 6.16 17.43
CA SER A 119 -4.00 7.09 17.87
C SER A 119 -3.53 8.49 17.50
N PRO A 120 -4.37 9.37 16.93
CA PRO A 120 -3.96 10.73 16.62
C PRO A 120 -3.37 11.36 17.89
N PRO A 121 -2.27 12.13 17.78
CA PRO A 121 -1.64 12.74 18.94
C PRO A 121 -2.69 13.59 19.65
N ARG A 122 -3.10 13.17 20.85
CA ARG A 122 -4.01 13.98 21.68
C ARG A 122 -3.18 15.14 22.21
N ALA A 123 -3.27 16.29 21.53
CA ALA A 123 -2.80 17.54 22.10
C ALA A 123 -3.62 17.80 23.37
N ARG A 124 -2.97 17.73 24.53
CA ARG A 124 -3.55 18.17 25.79
C ARG A 124 -3.12 19.63 25.95
N LEU A 125 -4.07 20.55 25.86
CA LEU A 125 -3.83 21.92 26.31
C LEU A 125 -3.60 21.85 27.82
N VAL A 126 -2.41 22.29 28.25
CA VAL A 126 -2.10 22.55 29.64
C VAL A 126 -2.39 24.03 29.86
N ALA A 127 -3.35 24.32 30.73
CA ALA A 127 -3.64 25.68 31.21
C ALA A 127 -2.68 26.04 32.35
#